data_AF-A0A842XAU5-F1
#
_entry.id   AF-A0A842XAU5-F1
#
_cell.length_a   1.000
_cell.length_b   1.000
_cell.length_c   1.000
_cell.angle_alpha   90.00
_cell.angle_beta   90.00
_cell.angle_gamma   90.00
#
_symmetry.space_group_name_H-M   'P 1'
#
loop_
_entity.id
_entity.type
_entity.pdbx_description
1 polymer ?
#
loop_
_entity_poly.entity_id
_entity_poly.type
_entity_poly.pdbx_seq_one_letter_code
_entity_poly.pdbx_strand_id
1 'polypeptide(L)'
;MWKGNMIVDAILTSDWHLREDTPICRIDNFWETQWNKVSQIRELQLKYNCPVIHAGDLFHNWKTSPFLLSKTIEELPSNFYTVYGNHDLPNHNIELDYKSGIFVLEHAGVLSRIINGGHWGVDINKIEPIIIKDKKIAVTHIMTWKDSVPWPDCKEPTVNEIIDRLNDYDLILTGHNHRQFTYEKNGTVLLNPGCITRQKTFERFEYDIQPSVYLWNAFENKIFQHKLNYDEDSVSNEHIKTPIRFDRSLNSFVVKLDSKWESDVDFETVLDIVLKENKVRKPVVDKIREIVNGSD
;
A
#
# COMPACT_ATOMS: atom_id res chain seq x y z
N MET A 1 -4.68 -29.70 8.99
CA MET A 1 -5.91 -29.30 9.72
C MET A 1 -5.68 -29.57 11.20
N TRP A 2 -5.78 -28.54 12.04
CA TRP A 2 -5.71 -28.70 13.49
C TRP A 2 -7.06 -29.23 14.01
N LYS A 3 -7.03 -30.17 14.97
CA LYS A 3 -8.21 -30.83 15.58
C LYS A 3 -8.56 -30.23 16.95
N GLY A 4 -8.59 -28.91 17.06
CA GLY A 4 -9.01 -28.18 18.26
C GLY A 4 -9.54 -26.79 17.90
N ASN A 5 -10.30 -26.15 18.81
CA ASN A 5 -10.72 -24.76 18.64
C ASN A 5 -9.48 -23.86 18.61
N MET A 6 -9.11 -23.41 17.41
CA MET A 6 -8.02 -22.46 17.20
C MET A 6 -8.38 -21.14 17.90
N ILE A 7 -7.57 -20.75 18.88
CA ILE A 7 -7.70 -19.45 19.54
C ILE A 7 -7.05 -18.42 18.62
N VAL A 8 -7.80 -17.39 18.24
CA VAL A 8 -7.33 -16.27 17.44
C VAL A 8 -7.49 -15.00 18.26
N ASP A 9 -6.39 -14.29 18.45
CA ASP A 9 -6.30 -13.10 19.30
C ASP A 9 -6.30 -11.81 18.48
N ALA A 10 -5.93 -11.87 17.19
CA ALA A 10 -6.07 -10.77 16.25
C ALA A 10 -6.13 -11.28 14.81
N ILE A 11 -6.75 -10.49 13.93
CA ILE A 11 -6.64 -10.60 12.48
C ILE A 11 -5.68 -9.52 12.00
N LEU A 12 -4.66 -9.90 11.24
CA LEU A 12 -3.60 -9.02 10.74
C LEU A 12 -3.75 -8.84 9.22
N THR A 13 -3.72 -7.60 8.76
CA THR A 13 -3.94 -7.24 7.35
C THR A 13 -3.33 -5.85 7.04
N SER A 14 -3.26 -5.44 5.78
CA SER A 14 -2.77 -4.13 5.33
C SER A 14 -3.25 -3.85 3.90
N ASP A 15 -3.02 -2.64 3.40
CA ASP A 15 -3.08 -2.30 1.98
C ASP A 15 -4.42 -2.68 1.33
N TRP A 16 -5.53 -2.27 1.96
CA TRP A 16 -6.86 -2.52 1.43
C TRP A 16 -7.14 -1.72 0.18
N HIS A 17 -6.65 -0.48 0.14
CA HIS A 17 -6.83 0.46 -0.96
C HIS A 17 -8.27 0.50 -1.48
N LEU A 18 -9.23 0.67 -0.55
CA LEU A 18 -10.63 0.83 -0.91
C LEU A 18 -10.79 2.06 -1.81
N ARG A 19 -11.56 1.92 -2.89
CA ARG A 19 -11.74 2.93 -3.93
C ARG A 19 -13.03 2.74 -4.70
N GLU A 20 -13.51 3.80 -5.34
CA GLU A 20 -14.74 3.75 -6.16
C GLU A 20 -14.46 3.43 -7.62
N ASP A 21 -13.31 3.85 -8.13
CA ASP A 21 -12.94 3.58 -9.50
C ASP A 21 -12.40 2.14 -9.65
N THR A 22 -12.58 1.57 -10.83
CA THR A 22 -12.10 0.22 -11.13
C THR A 22 -10.62 0.29 -11.52
N PRO A 23 -9.71 -0.43 -10.84
CA PRO A 23 -8.31 -0.48 -11.27
C PRO A 23 -8.22 -0.97 -12.71
N ILE A 24 -7.31 -0.41 -13.50
CA ILE A 24 -7.24 -0.65 -14.95
C ILE A 24 -7.06 -2.13 -15.33
N CYS A 25 -6.51 -2.92 -14.42
CA CYS A 25 -6.30 -4.34 -14.62
C CYS A 25 -7.54 -5.19 -14.33
N ARG A 26 -8.55 -4.65 -13.66
CA ARG A 26 -9.76 -5.40 -13.28
C ARG A 26 -10.73 -5.47 -14.45
N ILE A 27 -11.27 -6.65 -14.68
CA ILE A 27 -12.32 -6.88 -15.70
C ILE A 27 -13.68 -7.23 -15.08
N ASP A 28 -13.72 -7.36 -13.76
CA ASP A 28 -14.90 -7.65 -12.95
C ASP A 28 -15.49 -6.37 -12.32
N ASN A 29 -16.58 -6.53 -11.58
CA ASN A 29 -17.11 -5.47 -10.74
C ASN A 29 -16.24 -5.30 -9.48
N PHE A 30 -15.21 -4.45 -9.58
CA PHE A 30 -14.26 -4.26 -8.50
C PHE A 30 -14.90 -3.75 -7.20
N TRP A 31 -15.96 -2.94 -7.31
CA TRP A 31 -16.69 -2.45 -6.14
C TRP A 31 -17.28 -3.61 -5.34
N GLU A 32 -17.97 -4.55 -6.00
CA GLU A 32 -18.47 -5.75 -5.34
C GLU A 32 -17.33 -6.62 -4.81
N THR A 33 -16.26 -6.79 -5.58
CA THR A 33 -15.13 -7.62 -5.17
C THR A 33 -14.45 -7.10 -3.91
N GLN A 34 -14.09 -5.82 -3.82
CA GLN A 34 -13.44 -5.29 -2.61
C GLN A 34 -14.37 -5.41 -1.38
N TRP A 35 -15.67 -5.14 -1.52
CA TRP A 35 -16.61 -5.23 -0.39
C TRP A 35 -16.89 -6.67 0.03
N ASN A 36 -16.88 -7.62 -0.91
CA ASN A 36 -16.91 -9.04 -0.59
C ASN A 36 -15.67 -9.49 0.20
N LYS A 37 -14.50 -8.86 -0.02
CA LYS A 37 -13.30 -9.11 0.82
C LYS A 37 -13.48 -8.56 2.22
N VAL A 38 -13.98 -7.33 2.34
CA VAL A 38 -14.27 -6.72 3.65
C VAL A 38 -15.28 -7.57 4.43
N SER A 39 -16.35 -8.05 3.79
CA SER A 39 -17.33 -8.95 4.42
C SER A 39 -16.70 -10.23 4.95
N GLN A 40 -15.82 -10.88 4.18
CA GLN A 40 -15.11 -12.08 4.64
C GLN A 40 -14.26 -11.78 5.89
N ILE A 41 -13.56 -10.64 5.93
CA ILE A 41 -12.76 -10.24 7.10
C ILE A 41 -13.67 -9.97 8.30
N ARG A 42 -14.82 -9.31 8.10
CA ARG A 42 -15.82 -9.05 9.13
C ARG A 42 -16.42 -10.35 9.69
N GLU A 43 -16.71 -11.33 8.84
CA GLU A 43 -17.19 -12.66 9.25
C GLU A 43 -16.15 -13.41 10.09
N LEU A 44 -14.87 -13.36 9.70
CA LEU A 44 -13.78 -13.90 10.49
C LEU A 44 -13.68 -13.20 11.85
N GLN A 45 -13.82 -11.88 11.85
CA GLN A 45 -13.79 -11.11 13.09
C GLN A 45 -14.91 -11.54 14.04
N LEU A 46 -16.14 -11.62 13.54
CA LEU A 46 -17.29 -12.04 14.34
C LEU A 46 -17.13 -13.47 14.86
N LYS A 47 -16.58 -14.37 14.03
CA LYS A 47 -16.32 -15.77 14.39
C LYS A 47 -15.35 -15.90 15.55
N TYR A 48 -14.26 -15.12 15.54
CA TYR A 48 -13.20 -15.22 16.55
C TYR A 48 -13.31 -14.20 17.68
N ASN A 49 -14.17 -13.18 17.52
CA ASN A 49 -14.37 -12.08 18.45
C ASN A 49 -13.04 -11.41 18.88
N CYS A 50 -12.27 -10.97 17.89
CA CYS A 50 -10.93 -10.40 18.08
C CYS A 50 -10.76 -9.08 17.31
N PRO A 51 -9.78 -8.24 17.64
CA PRO A 51 -9.47 -7.03 16.86
C PRO A 51 -8.98 -7.34 15.44
N VAL A 52 -9.24 -6.42 14.52
CA VAL A 52 -8.52 -6.34 13.25
C VAL A 52 -7.43 -5.30 13.41
N ILE A 53 -6.18 -5.68 13.14
CA ILE A 53 -5.01 -4.79 13.14
C ILE A 53 -4.56 -4.60 11.70
N HIS A 54 -4.68 -3.37 11.21
CA HIS A 54 -4.46 -3.00 9.82
C HIS A 54 -3.24 -2.09 9.67
N ALA A 55 -2.26 -2.49 8.88
CA ALA A 55 -0.97 -1.80 8.76
C ALA A 55 -0.97 -0.58 7.81
N GLY A 56 -2.12 0.07 7.58
CA GLY A 56 -2.24 1.29 6.78
C GLY A 56 -2.55 1.06 5.30
N ASP A 57 -2.83 2.15 4.60
CA ASP A 57 -3.42 2.20 3.25
C ASP A 57 -4.82 1.58 3.20
N LEU A 58 -5.72 2.09 4.06
CA LEU A 58 -7.12 1.66 4.07
C LEU A 58 -7.80 2.12 2.78
N PHE A 59 -7.53 3.36 2.37
CA PHE A 59 -8.05 3.95 1.15
C PHE A 59 -6.97 4.04 0.08
N HIS A 60 -7.39 4.01 -1.18
CA HIS A 60 -6.47 4.27 -2.29
C HIS A 60 -6.10 5.76 -2.40
N ASN A 61 -6.88 6.65 -1.80
CA ASN A 61 -6.65 8.08 -1.80
C ASN A 61 -7.19 8.71 -0.51
N TRP A 62 -6.40 9.60 0.09
CA TRP A 62 -6.72 10.31 1.32
C TRP A 62 -8.06 11.04 1.26
N LYS A 63 -8.41 11.57 0.08
CA LYS A 63 -9.64 12.31 -0.17
C LYS A 63 -10.76 11.35 -0.56
N THR A 64 -11.19 10.56 0.41
CA THR A 64 -12.29 9.61 0.26
C THR A 64 -13.61 10.36 -0.03
N SER A 65 -14.38 9.91 -1.02
CA SER A 65 -15.67 10.53 -1.30
C SER A 65 -16.67 10.24 -0.17
N PRO A 66 -17.76 11.03 -0.05
CA PRO A 66 -18.84 10.73 0.88
C PRO A 66 -19.46 9.34 0.68
N PHE A 67 -19.53 8.84 -0.56
CA PHE A 67 -20.12 7.53 -0.86
C PHE A 67 -19.23 6.38 -0.39
N LEU A 68 -17.93 6.46 -0.65
CA LEU A 68 -16.97 5.47 -0.16
C LEU A 68 -16.85 5.51 1.37
N LEU A 69 -16.87 6.71 1.97
CA LEU A 69 -16.90 6.85 3.42
C LEU A 69 -18.15 6.22 4.02
N SER A 70 -19.35 6.53 3.52
CA SER A 70 -20.59 5.96 4.06
C SER A 70 -20.58 4.44 3.97
N LYS A 71 -20.13 3.88 2.84
CA LYS A 71 -20.04 2.44 2.69
C LYS A 71 -19.02 1.81 3.64
N THR A 72 -17.90 2.49 3.89
CA THR A 72 -16.90 2.04 4.86
C THR A 72 -17.46 2.06 6.28
N ILE A 73 -18.19 3.10 6.66
CA ILE A 73 -18.84 3.19 7.98
C ILE A 73 -19.81 2.01 8.21
N GLU A 74 -20.53 1.59 7.17
CA GLU A 74 -21.49 0.47 7.24
C GLU A 74 -20.82 -0.89 7.36
N GLU A 75 -19.72 -1.11 6.61
CA GLU A 75 -19.17 -2.45 6.36
C GLU A 75 -17.88 -2.76 7.10
N LEU A 76 -17.15 -1.75 7.59
CA LEU A 76 -15.87 -1.97 8.26
C LEU A 76 -16.06 -2.91 9.46
N PRO A 77 -15.16 -3.90 9.67
CA PRO A 77 -15.18 -4.69 10.90
C PRO A 77 -15.17 -3.77 12.14
N SER A 78 -15.88 -4.17 13.18
CA SER A 78 -15.79 -3.51 14.49
C SER A 78 -14.37 -3.60 15.07
N ASN A 79 -14.06 -3.00 16.22
CA ASN A 79 -12.77 -3.21 16.91
C ASN A 79 -11.52 -3.13 15.98
N PHE A 80 -11.48 -2.11 15.13
CA PHE A 80 -10.51 -1.96 14.04
C PHE A 80 -9.45 -0.94 14.40
N TYR A 81 -8.19 -1.37 14.33
CA TYR A 81 -7.01 -0.56 14.63
C TYR A 81 -6.22 -0.35 13.36
N THR A 82 -5.70 0.85 13.15
CA THR A 82 -4.86 1.10 11.98
C THR A 82 -3.80 2.17 12.19
N VAL A 83 -2.86 2.26 11.28
CA VAL A 83 -1.95 3.39 11.11
C VAL A 83 -2.29 4.09 9.80
N TYR A 84 -1.95 5.36 9.64
CA TYR A 84 -1.97 5.99 8.33
C TYR A 84 -0.89 5.41 7.41
N GLY A 85 -1.30 4.91 6.24
CA GLY A 85 -0.36 4.65 5.15
C GLY A 85 -0.11 5.89 4.29
N ASN A 86 0.69 5.76 3.24
CA ASN A 86 0.98 6.91 2.38
C ASN A 86 -0.25 7.36 1.60
N HIS A 87 -1.08 6.43 1.11
CA HIS A 87 -2.29 6.76 0.37
C HIS A 87 -3.35 7.41 1.24
N ASP A 88 -3.34 7.15 2.56
CA ASP A 88 -4.28 7.74 3.51
C ASP A 88 -3.95 9.22 3.83
N LEU A 89 -2.74 9.70 3.52
CA LEU A 89 -2.25 11.02 3.90
C LEU A 89 -2.22 12.03 2.75
N PRO A 90 -2.74 13.26 2.92
CA PRO A 90 -2.60 14.31 1.92
C PRO A 90 -1.12 14.63 1.68
N ASN A 91 -0.69 14.53 0.41
CA ASN A 91 0.70 14.74 -0.01
C ASN A 91 1.72 13.89 0.79
N HIS A 92 1.31 12.72 1.28
CA HIS A 92 2.14 11.86 2.12
C HIS A 92 2.67 12.56 3.38
N ASN A 93 1.92 13.53 3.91
CA ASN A 93 2.31 14.34 5.06
C ASN A 93 1.41 14.06 6.26
N ILE A 94 2.00 13.51 7.32
CA ILE A 94 1.29 13.19 8.57
C ILE A 94 0.70 14.43 9.26
N GLU A 95 1.30 15.61 9.07
CA GLU A 95 0.79 16.88 9.62
C GLU A 95 -0.55 17.33 8.98
N LEU A 96 -1.01 16.62 7.94
CA LEU A 96 -2.27 16.89 7.24
C LEU A 96 -3.29 15.76 7.43
N ASP A 97 -3.02 14.81 8.31
CA ASP A 97 -3.89 13.66 8.60
C ASP A 97 -5.35 14.06 8.88
N TYR A 98 -5.58 15.18 9.56
CA TYR A 98 -6.89 15.74 9.88
C TYR A 98 -7.81 16.05 8.68
N LYS A 99 -7.27 15.98 7.45
CA LYS A 99 -8.03 16.13 6.20
C LYS A 99 -8.42 14.79 5.55
N SER A 100 -7.92 13.68 6.07
CA SER A 100 -8.08 12.35 5.47
C SER A 100 -9.43 11.72 5.78
N GLY A 101 -9.83 10.76 4.94
CA GLY A 101 -10.98 9.90 5.22
C GLY A 101 -10.81 9.07 6.48
N ILE A 102 -9.59 8.60 6.80
CA ILE A 102 -9.32 7.87 8.04
C ILE A 102 -9.64 8.73 9.28
N PHE A 103 -9.24 10.01 9.28
CA PHE A 103 -9.53 10.92 10.39
C PHE A 103 -11.05 11.10 10.61
N VAL A 104 -11.85 11.12 9.53
CA VAL A 104 -13.31 11.14 9.61
C VAL A 104 -13.84 9.87 10.29
N LEU A 105 -13.32 8.69 9.92
CA LEU A 105 -13.75 7.43 10.52
C LEU A 105 -13.41 7.34 12.02
N GLU A 106 -12.25 7.86 12.43
CA GLU A 106 -11.89 7.95 13.86
C GLU A 106 -12.83 8.90 14.61
N HIS A 107 -13.09 10.10 14.07
CA HIS A 107 -13.98 11.09 14.71
C HIS A 107 -15.43 10.63 14.75
N ALA A 108 -15.85 9.78 13.82
CA ALA A 108 -17.16 9.15 13.82
C ALA A 108 -17.27 7.96 14.78
N GLY A 109 -16.17 7.54 15.43
CA GLY A 109 -16.14 6.38 16.34
C GLY A 109 -16.22 5.03 15.62
N VAL A 110 -15.93 4.99 14.32
CA VAL A 110 -15.94 3.76 13.51
C VAL A 110 -14.62 3.00 13.68
N LEU A 111 -13.49 3.71 13.68
CA LEU A 111 -12.21 3.15 14.07
C LEU A 111 -12.14 3.09 15.59
N SER A 112 -11.59 2.00 16.12
CA SER A 112 -11.36 1.89 17.56
C SER A 112 -10.18 2.71 18.02
N ARG A 113 -9.12 2.77 17.20
CA ARG A 113 -7.96 3.62 17.44
C ARG A 113 -7.08 3.72 16.20
N ILE A 114 -6.54 4.91 15.95
CA ILE A 114 -5.34 5.09 15.15
C ILE A 114 -4.11 4.88 16.05
N ILE A 115 -3.26 3.93 15.68
CA ILE A 115 -2.07 3.51 16.44
C ILE A 115 -0.98 4.55 16.23
N ASN A 116 -0.48 5.15 17.30
CA ASN A 116 0.50 6.23 17.21
C ASN A 116 1.88 5.70 16.79
N GLY A 117 2.60 6.52 16.02
CA GLY A 117 4.04 6.36 15.77
C GLY A 117 4.41 5.39 14.64
N GLY A 118 3.47 4.57 14.17
CA GLY A 118 3.65 3.64 13.04
C GLY A 118 3.19 4.16 11.69
N HIS A 119 2.96 5.46 11.55
CA HIS A 119 2.46 6.04 10.30
C HIS A 119 3.54 6.09 9.22
N TRP A 120 3.10 6.17 7.96
CA TRP A 120 3.99 6.49 6.86
C TRP A 120 4.81 7.76 7.13
N GLY A 121 6.12 7.68 6.86
CA GLY A 121 7.04 8.81 7.02
C GLY A 121 7.41 9.15 8.46
N VAL A 122 6.95 8.37 9.45
CA VAL A 122 7.32 8.51 10.86
C VAL A 122 8.44 7.53 11.20
N ASP A 123 9.40 7.96 12.01
CA ASP A 123 10.49 7.08 12.48
C ASP A 123 9.91 5.92 13.30
N ILE A 124 10.18 4.69 12.88
CA ILE A 124 9.70 3.46 13.53
C ILE A 124 10.12 3.33 15.00
N ASN A 125 11.15 4.05 15.44
CA ASN A 125 11.51 4.09 16.87
C ASN A 125 10.45 4.77 17.75
N LYS A 126 9.48 5.48 17.14
CA LYS A 126 8.38 6.17 17.84
C LYS A 126 7.11 5.33 17.93
N ILE A 127 7.11 4.09 17.42
CA ILE A 127 5.94 3.20 17.44
C ILE A 127 5.48 2.99 18.89
N GLU A 128 4.19 3.17 19.12
CA GLU A 128 3.54 2.73 20.35
C GLU A 128 3.00 1.30 20.17
N PRO A 129 3.35 0.35 21.07
CA PRO A 129 2.86 -1.02 20.96
C PRO A 129 1.35 -1.11 21.20
N ILE A 130 0.70 -2.01 20.46
CA ILE A 130 -0.53 -2.64 20.95
C ILE A 130 -0.12 -3.78 21.89
N ILE A 131 -0.79 -3.90 23.03
CA ILE A 131 -0.62 -5.02 23.96
C ILE A 131 -1.84 -5.94 23.89
N ILE A 132 -1.62 -7.21 23.55
CA ILE A 132 -2.65 -8.26 23.58
C ILE A 132 -2.11 -9.44 24.38
N LYS A 133 -2.78 -9.81 25.49
CA LYS A 133 -2.39 -10.96 26.34
C LYS A 133 -0.88 -10.97 26.67
N ASP A 134 -0.34 -9.81 27.05
CA ASP A 134 1.07 -9.57 27.40
C ASP A 134 2.07 -9.56 26.24
N LYS A 135 1.61 -9.66 24.98
CA LYS A 135 2.45 -9.56 23.79
C LYS A 135 2.46 -8.15 23.22
N LYS A 136 3.65 -7.65 22.87
CA LYS A 136 3.85 -6.35 22.23
C LYS A 136 3.80 -6.48 20.71
N ILE A 137 2.96 -5.67 20.09
CA ILE A 137 2.77 -5.65 18.64
C ILE A 137 3.17 -4.28 18.11
N ALA A 138 4.19 -4.23 17.26
CA ALA A 138 4.52 -3.06 16.46
C ALA A 138 3.69 -3.09 15.17
N VAL A 139 3.10 -1.97 14.79
CA VAL A 139 2.39 -1.81 13.53
C VAL A 139 2.99 -0.61 12.81
N THR A 140 3.41 -0.79 11.57
CA THR A 140 4.05 0.29 10.81
C THR A 140 3.77 0.22 9.32
N HIS A 141 3.59 1.38 8.68
CA HIS A 141 3.46 1.48 7.24
C HIS A 141 4.78 1.95 6.63
N ILE A 142 5.64 1.00 6.25
CA ILE A 142 6.96 1.24 5.69
C ILE A 142 7.29 0.18 4.66
N MET A 143 7.86 0.58 3.53
CA MET A 143 8.35 -0.37 2.54
C MET A 143 9.38 -1.31 3.19
N THR A 144 9.08 -2.59 3.20
CA THR A 144 9.98 -3.62 3.72
C THR A 144 10.08 -4.76 2.71
N TRP A 145 11.26 -5.34 2.54
CA TRP A 145 11.47 -6.45 1.60
C TRP A 145 12.40 -7.53 2.18
N LYS A 146 12.18 -8.80 1.77
CA LYS A 146 12.84 -9.97 2.40
C LYS A 146 13.95 -10.62 1.56
N ASP A 147 13.80 -10.69 0.25
CA ASP A 147 14.64 -11.56 -0.59
C ASP A 147 15.54 -10.78 -1.57
N SER A 148 14.93 -10.15 -2.58
CA SER A 148 15.63 -9.44 -3.64
C SER A 148 15.40 -7.95 -3.54
N VAL A 149 16.44 -7.16 -3.85
CA VAL A 149 16.34 -5.71 -3.97
C VAL A 149 15.18 -5.37 -4.93
N PRO A 150 14.14 -4.64 -4.48
CA PRO A 150 12.94 -4.39 -5.28
C PRO A 150 13.20 -3.63 -6.58
N TRP A 151 14.14 -2.69 -6.57
CA TRP A 151 14.60 -1.90 -7.72
C TRP A 151 16.06 -1.45 -7.51
N PRO A 152 16.78 -1.09 -8.58
CA PRO A 152 18.16 -0.60 -8.47
C PRO A 152 18.28 0.55 -7.44
N ASP A 153 19.31 0.50 -6.60
CA ASP A 153 19.60 1.49 -5.56
C ASP A 153 18.48 1.69 -4.50
N CYS A 154 17.65 0.67 -4.28
CA CYS A 154 16.64 0.68 -3.22
C CYS A 154 17.30 0.92 -1.85
N LYS A 155 16.86 1.97 -1.16
CA LYS A 155 17.29 2.33 0.21
C LYS A 155 16.25 1.96 1.27
N GLU A 156 15.15 1.33 0.85
CA GLU A 156 14.11 0.88 1.76
C GLU A 156 14.64 -0.29 2.59
N PRO A 157 14.27 -0.36 3.88
CA PRO A 157 14.84 -1.32 4.79
C PRO A 157 14.47 -2.76 4.43
N THR A 158 15.43 -3.65 4.64
CA THR A 158 15.21 -5.09 4.59
C THR A 158 14.40 -5.57 5.80
N VAL A 159 13.82 -6.76 5.68
CA VAL A 159 13.15 -7.43 6.79
C VAL A 159 14.08 -7.63 8.00
N ASN A 160 15.38 -7.85 7.75
CA ASN A 160 16.39 -8.01 8.81
C ASN A 160 16.64 -6.70 9.54
N GLU A 161 16.73 -5.59 8.83
CA GLU A 161 16.92 -4.28 9.45
C GLU A 161 15.71 -3.86 10.28
N ILE A 162 14.48 -4.12 9.80
CA ILE A 162 13.27 -3.83 10.58
C ILE A 162 13.21 -4.67 11.85
N ILE A 163 13.37 -5.99 11.74
CA ILE A 163 13.27 -6.88 12.91
C ILE A 163 14.37 -6.61 13.93
N ASP A 164 15.58 -6.23 13.49
CA ASP A 164 16.67 -5.89 14.40
C ASP A 164 16.43 -4.58 15.13
N ARG A 165 15.78 -3.60 14.49
CA ARG A 165 15.41 -2.32 15.13
C ARG A 165 14.23 -2.43 16.09
N LEU A 166 13.32 -3.37 15.85
CA LEU A 166 12.09 -3.58 16.62
C LEU A 166 12.11 -4.93 17.37
N ASN A 167 13.29 -5.36 17.82
CA ASN A 167 13.50 -6.67 18.45
C ASN A 167 12.89 -6.80 19.86
N ASP A 168 12.41 -5.71 20.44
CA ASP A 168 11.72 -5.68 21.73
C ASP A 168 10.21 -5.98 21.62
N TYR A 169 9.72 -6.19 20.40
CA TYR A 169 8.34 -6.59 20.09
C TYR A 169 8.25 -8.09 19.81
N ASP A 170 7.12 -8.70 20.16
CA ASP A 170 6.84 -10.10 19.85
C ASP A 170 6.38 -10.26 18.39
N LEU A 171 5.61 -9.28 17.90
CA LEU A 171 5.06 -9.26 16.55
C LEU A 171 5.28 -7.88 15.92
N ILE A 172 5.74 -7.85 14.67
CA ILE A 172 5.86 -6.65 13.85
C ILE A 172 4.96 -6.85 12.63
N LEU A 173 3.99 -5.96 12.46
CA LEU A 173 3.10 -5.93 11.31
C LEU A 173 3.49 -4.75 10.41
N THR A 174 3.88 -5.03 9.17
CA THR A 174 4.23 -4.02 8.16
C THR A 174 3.18 -3.94 7.05
N GLY A 175 3.02 -2.76 6.46
CA GLY A 175 2.24 -2.54 5.22
C GLY A 175 3.11 -1.99 4.08
N HIS A 176 2.47 -1.39 3.08
CA HIS A 176 3.08 -0.73 1.90
C HIS A 176 3.56 -1.69 0.81
N ASN A 177 4.26 -2.77 1.19
CA ASN A 177 4.61 -3.79 0.22
C ASN A 177 3.40 -4.69 -0.03
N HIS A 178 2.91 -4.74 -1.26
CA HIS A 178 1.72 -5.56 -1.56
C HIS A 178 2.01 -7.06 -1.57
N ARG A 179 3.28 -7.47 -1.47
CA ARG A 179 3.67 -8.89 -1.40
C ARG A 179 3.58 -9.46 0.01
N GLN A 180 3.16 -10.71 0.08
CA GLN A 180 3.02 -11.42 1.34
C GLN A 180 4.34 -12.07 1.73
N PHE A 181 4.82 -11.81 2.95
CA PHE A 181 5.96 -12.53 3.49
C PHE A 181 5.96 -12.53 5.01
N THR A 182 6.64 -13.53 5.56
CA THR A 182 6.86 -13.68 6.99
C THR A 182 8.34 -13.91 7.24
N TYR A 183 8.82 -13.45 8.38
CA TYR A 183 10.18 -13.67 8.84
C TYR A 183 10.19 -13.77 10.36
N GLU A 184 11.02 -14.66 10.91
CA GLU A 184 11.12 -14.86 12.34
C GLU A 184 12.61 -14.81 12.74
N LYS A 185 12.91 -14.06 13.79
CA LYS A 185 14.26 -13.92 14.33
C LYS A 185 14.17 -13.73 15.84
N ASN A 186 14.90 -14.55 16.60
CA ASN A 186 15.01 -14.44 18.06
C ASN A 186 13.65 -14.38 18.82
N GLY A 187 12.61 -15.05 18.29
CA GLY A 187 11.28 -15.09 18.89
C GLY A 187 10.35 -13.93 18.49
N THR A 188 10.87 -12.92 17.78
CA THR A 188 10.06 -11.89 17.11
C THR A 188 9.59 -12.41 15.76
N VAL A 189 8.32 -12.20 15.45
CA VAL A 189 7.71 -12.50 14.16
C VAL A 189 7.45 -11.20 13.42
N LEU A 190 7.92 -11.09 12.18
CA LEU A 190 7.56 -10.01 11.27
C LEU A 190 6.63 -10.57 10.18
N LEU A 191 5.50 -9.89 10.00
CA LEU A 191 4.52 -10.18 8.96
C LEU A 191 4.29 -8.95 8.09
N ASN A 192 4.42 -9.14 6.78
CA ASN A 192 3.81 -8.26 5.79
C ASN A 192 2.67 -9.05 5.10
N PRO A 193 1.39 -8.71 5.33
CA PRO A 193 0.28 -9.53 4.87
C PRO A 193 -0.06 -9.28 3.39
N GLY A 194 0.46 -8.19 2.81
CA GLY A 194 0.16 -7.74 1.45
C GLY A 194 -1.27 -7.25 1.29
N CYS A 195 -1.67 -6.97 0.05
CA CYS A 195 -2.99 -6.44 -0.27
C CYS A 195 -4.09 -7.52 -0.25
N ILE A 196 -5.32 -7.11 0.05
CA ILE A 196 -6.50 -8.00 0.04
C ILE A 196 -7.19 -8.09 -1.34
N THR A 197 -6.72 -7.30 -2.31
CA THR A 197 -7.21 -7.26 -3.69
C THR A 197 -6.06 -7.02 -4.67
N ARG A 198 -6.14 -7.60 -5.87
CA ARG A 198 -5.14 -7.40 -6.94
C ARG A 198 -5.50 -6.12 -7.71
N GLN A 199 -4.72 -5.04 -7.57
CA GLN A 199 -5.08 -3.73 -8.15
C GLN A 199 -4.05 -3.20 -9.16
N LYS A 200 -2.84 -3.75 -9.20
CA LYS A 200 -1.84 -3.46 -10.22
C LYS A 200 -1.33 -4.74 -10.86
N THR A 201 -0.76 -4.58 -12.05
CA THR A 201 -0.26 -5.67 -12.90
C THR A 201 1.16 -5.44 -13.40
N PHE A 202 1.64 -4.19 -13.34
CA PHE A 202 3.02 -3.86 -13.67
C PHE A 202 4.02 -4.53 -12.71
N GLU A 203 3.60 -4.71 -11.46
CA GLU A 203 4.27 -5.62 -10.55
C GLU A 203 3.73 -7.02 -10.84
N ARG A 204 4.42 -7.80 -11.68
CA ARG A 204 4.05 -9.19 -12.03
C ARG A 204 3.61 -10.03 -10.82
N PHE A 205 4.16 -9.70 -9.66
CA PHE A 205 3.87 -10.37 -8.42
C PHE A 205 2.44 -10.14 -7.93
N GLU A 206 1.83 -8.96 -8.09
CA GLU A 206 0.44 -8.70 -7.69
C GLU A 206 -0.57 -9.53 -8.49
N TYR A 207 -0.26 -9.85 -9.75
CA TYR A 207 -1.12 -10.67 -10.60
C TYR A 207 -1.36 -12.08 -10.02
N ASP A 208 -0.31 -12.66 -9.42
CA ASP A 208 -0.30 -14.02 -8.88
C ASP A 208 -0.58 -14.07 -7.36
N ILE A 209 -0.88 -12.93 -6.72
CA ILE A 209 -1.18 -12.92 -5.28
C ILE A 209 -2.49 -13.66 -5.02
N GLN A 210 -2.43 -14.64 -4.11
CA GLN A 210 -3.59 -15.15 -3.38
C GLN A 210 -3.92 -14.18 -2.24
N PRO A 211 -4.97 -13.35 -2.35
CA PRO A 211 -5.26 -12.37 -1.31
C PRO A 211 -5.60 -13.10 -0.01
N SER A 212 -5.02 -12.63 1.09
CA SER A 212 -5.08 -13.31 2.39
C SER A 212 -5.10 -12.30 3.53
N VAL A 213 -5.62 -12.73 4.67
CA VAL A 213 -5.33 -12.13 5.98
C VAL A 213 -4.63 -13.15 6.84
N TYR A 214 -4.08 -12.74 7.99
CA TYR A 214 -3.39 -13.64 8.89
C TYR A 214 -4.08 -13.65 10.25
N LEU A 215 -4.31 -14.85 10.77
CA LEU A 215 -4.87 -15.06 12.11
C LEU A 215 -3.69 -15.26 13.07
N TRP A 216 -3.65 -14.51 14.15
CA TRP A 216 -2.56 -14.58 15.11
C TRP A 216 -3.01 -15.12 16.45
N ASN A 217 -2.17 -15.97 17.05
CA ASN A 217 -2.34 -16.50 18.38
C ASN A 217 -1.24 -15.93 19.29
N ALA A 218 -1.63 -15.18 20.30
CA ALA A 218 -0.70 -14.47 21.20
C ALA A 218 0.05 -15.44 22.13
N PHE A 219 -0.61 -16.53 22.56
CA PHE A 219 0.00 -17.50 23.48
C PHE A 219 1.20 -18.21 22.86
N GLU A 220 1.08 -18.67 21.61
CA GLU A 220 2.15 -19.34 20.87
C GLU A 220 3.02 -18.38 20.05
N ASN A 221 2.63 -17.09 19.95
CA ASN A 221 3.15 -16.12 18.99
C ASN A 221 3.20 -16.65 17.54
N LYS A 222 2.13 -17.33 17.10
CA LYS A 222 2.06 -17.95 15.77
C LYS A 222 1.06 -17.24 14.88
N ILE A 223 1.40 -17.13 13.61
CA ILE A 223 0.55 -16.59 12.55
C ILE A 223 0.09 -17.70 11.61
N PHE A 224 -1.16 -17.62 11.16
CA PHE A 224 -1.79 -18.57 10.27
C PHE A 224 -2.41 -17.82 9.09
N GLN A 225 -1.96 -18.11 7.87
CA GLN A 225 -2.53 -17.51 6.67
C GLN A 225 -3.96 -18.02 6.47
N HIS A 226 -4.90 -17.09 6.30
CA HIS A 226 -6.26 -17.34 5.89
C HIS A 226 -6.49 -16.74 4.49
N LYS A 227 -6.67 -17.62 3.51
CA LYS A 227 -6.92 -17.24 2.12
C LYS A 227 -8.32 -16.67 1.97
N LEU A 228 -8.43 -15.49 1.34
CA LEU A 228 -9.70 -14.89 0.99
C LEU A 228 -10.15 -15.36 -0.39
N ASN A 229 -11.44 -15.66 -0.54
CA ASN A 229 -12.02 -16.06 -1.82
C ASN A 229 -11.88 -14.94 -2.85
N TYR A 230 -11.36 -15.26 -4.02
CA TYR A 230 -11.22 -14.36 -5.16
C TYR A 230 -11.49 -15.12 -6.44
N ASP A 231 -11.87 -14.39 -7.48
CA ASP A 231 -11.92 -14.90 -8.84
C ASP A 231 -10.52 -14.77 -9.46
N GLU A 232 -9.92 -15.89 -9.87
CA GLU A 232 -8.59 -15.95 -10.49
C GLU A 232 -8.54 -15.19 -11.82
N ASP A 233 -9.66 -15.18 -12.55
CA ASP A 233 -9.78 -14.56 -13.88
C ASP A 233 -10.16 -13.07 -13.82
N SER A 234 -10.34 -12.51 -12.62
CA SER A 234 -10.78 -11.11 -12.43
C SER A 234 -9.77 -10.03 -12.84
N VAL A 235 -8.57 -10.40 -13.29
CA VAL A 235 -7.49 -9.49 -13.66
C VAL A 235 -6.99 -9.80 -15.08
N SER A 236 -6.75 -8.76 -15.87
CA SER A 236 -6.20 -8.83 -17.22
C SER A 236 -4.96 -7.97 -17.39
N ASN A 237 -4.00 -8.46 -18.17
CA ASN A 237 -2.80 -7.74 -18.59
C ASN A 237 -2.94 -7.10 -19.98
N GLU A 238 -4.13 -7.08 -20.59
CA GLU A 238 -4.35 -6.53 -21.93
C GLU A 238 -4.03 -5.03 -22.03
N HIS A 239 -4.28 -4.28 -20.95
CA HIS A 239 -3.94 -2.85 -20.88
C HIS A 239 -2.42 -2.60 -20.91
N ILE A 240 -1.59 -3.60 -20.59
CA ILE A 240 -0.12 -3.54 -20.74
C ILE A 240 0.28 -3.80 -22.20
N LYS A 241 -0.47 -4.67 -22.92
CA LYS A 241 -0.21 -4.99 -24.34
C LYS A 241 -0.61 -3.87 -25.29
N THR A 242 -1.51 -3.00 -24.87
CA THR A 242 -1.81 -1.76 -25.57
C THR A 242 -0.72 -0.77 -25.17
N PRO A 243 0.10 -0.21 -26.09
CA PRO A 243 1.05 0.81 -25.71
C PRO A 243 0.27 1.88 -24.97
N ILE A 244 0.67 2.11 -23.72
CA ILE A 244 0.13 3.16 -22.84
C ILE A 244 -0.20 4.32 -23.77
N ARG A 245 -1.45 4.78 -23.78
CA ARG A 245 -1.75 6.12 -24.31
C ARG A 245 -0.99 7.07 -23.40
N PHE A 246 0.30 7.20 -23.69
CA PHE A 246 1.21 8.17 -23.12
C PHE A 246 0.50 9.49 -23.29
N ASP A 247 0.35 10.16 -22.16
CA ASP A 247 -0.44 11.37 -21.97
C ASP A 247 -0.42 12.23 -23.25
N ARG A 248 -1.58 12.65 -23.76
CA ARG A 248 -1.67 13.41 -25.03
C ARG A 248 -0.73 14.63 -25.02
N SER A 249 -0.45 15.17 -23.83
CA SER A 249 0.52 16.24 -23.61
C SER A 249 1.95 15.80 -23.97
N LEU A 250 2.43 14.69 -23.41
CA LEU A 250 3.75 14.09 -23.64
C LEU A 250 3.88 13.54 -25.06
N ASN A 251 2.84 12.90 -25.61
CA ASN A 251 2.92 12.37 -26.97
C ASN A 251 2.99 13.52 -28.01
N SER A 252 2.29 14.63 -27.77
CA SER A 252 2.45 15.85 -28.59
C SER A 252 3.85 16.46 -28.47
N PHE A 253 4.52 16.26 -27.33
CA PHE A 253 5.89 16.72 -27.09
C PHE A 253 6.91 15.81 -27.78
N VAL A 254 6.77 14.49 -27.62
CA VAL A 254 7.63 13.47 -28.26
C VAL A 254 7.50 13.51 -29.78
N VAL A 255 6.28 13.61 -30.32
CA VAL A 255 6.06 13.75 -31.77
C VAL A 255 6.68 15.03 -32.32
N LYS A 256 6.67 16.14 -31.56
CA LYS A 256 7.38 17.37 -31.95
C LYS A 256 8.89 17.19 -31.96
N LEU A 257 9.45 16.43 -31.01
CA LEU A 257 10.87 16.11 -30.97
C LEU A 257 11.28 15.22 -32.16
N ASP A 258 10.54 14.15 -32.42
CA ASP A 258 10.80 13.22 -33.53
C ASP A 258 10.67 13.90 -34.90
N SER A 259 9.67 14.77 -35.08
CA SER A 259 9.46 15.47 -36.36
C SER A 259 10.58 16.44 -36.74
N LYS A 260 11.46 16.79 -35.79
CA LYS A 260 12.59 17.69 -35.95
C LYS A 260 13.94 16.99 -35.88
N TRP A 261 13.94 15.67 -35.65
CA TRP A 261 15.13 14.86 -35.60
C TRP A 261 15.56 14.48 -37.02
N GLU A 262 16.11 15.44 -37.75
CA GLU A 262 16.97 15.10 -38.89
C GLU A 262 18.26 14.46 -38.33
N SER A 263 18.74 13.41 -38.99
CA SER A 263 19.65 12.38 -38.48
C SER A 263 21.06 12.83 -38.03
N ASP A 264 21.31 14.13 -37.88
CA ASP A 264 22.62 14.71 -37.53
C ASP A 264 22.56 15.78 -36.42
N VAL A 265 21.44 15.91 -35.67
CA VAL A 265 21.29 16.95 -34.65
C VAL A 265 21.40 16.38 -33.22
N ASP A 266 22.23 17.03 -32.40
CA ASP A 266 22.44 16.71 -30.98
C ASP A 266 21.18 16.97 -30.13
N PHE A 267 20.92 16.10 -29.16
CA PHE A 267 19.70 16.09 -28.34
C PHE A 267 19.44 17.42 -27.63
N GLU A 268 20.50 18.03 -27.08
CA GLU A 268 20.42 19.34 -26.42
C GLU A 268 19.93 20.44 -27.36
N THR A 269 20.37 20.37 -28.63
CA THR A 269 19.98 21.35 -29.66
C THR A 269 18.49 21.23 -29.99
N VAL A 270 17.98 20.00 -30.08
CA VAL A 270 16.55 19.75 -30.31
C VAL A 270 15.71 20.21 -29.11
N LEU A 271 16.18 19.92 -27.88
CA LEU A 271 15.52 20.33 -26.65
C LEU A 271 15.39 21.85 -26.55
N ASP A 272 16.45 22.59 -26.88
CA ASP A 272 16.47 24.06 -26.85
C ASP A 272 15.50 24.69 -27.86
N ILE A 273 15.39 24.11 -29.06
CA ILE A 273 14.41 24.55 -30.07
C ILE A 273 12.99 24.42 -29.52
N VAL A 274 12.67 23.28 -28.90
CA VAL A 274 11.33 23.02 -28.37
C VAL A 274 11.00 23.90 -27.17
N LEU A 275 11.93 24.10 -26.24
CA LEU A 275 11.72 24.96 -25.08
C LEU A 275 11.48 26.42 -25.48
N LYS A 276 12.22 26.90 -26.50
CA LYS A 276 12.12 28.26 -27.02
C LYS A 276 10.80 28.50 -27.77
N GLU A 277 10.37 27.57 -28.61
CA GLU A 277 9.10 27.67 -29.35
C GLU A 277 7.89 27.68 -28.43
N ASN A 278 7.90 26.87 -27.36
CA ASN A 278 6.79 26.79 -26.41
C ASN A 278 6.83 27.88 -25.33
N LYS A 279 7.79 28.84 -25.41
CA LYS A 279 7.93 29.97 -24.48
C LYS A 279 7.95 29.53 -23.01
N VAL A 280 8.63 28.41 -22.73
CA VAL A 280 8.70 27.85 -21.38
C VAL A 280 9.42 28.83 -20.46
N ARG A 281 8.90 29.00 -19.23
CA ARG A 281 9.47 29.95 -18.28
C ARG A 281 10.87 29.52 -17.87
N LYS A 282 11.79 30.49 -17.78
CA LYS A 282 13.20 30.29 -17.43
C LYS A 282 13.44 29.37 -16.21
N PRO A 283 12.71 29.50 -15.08
CA PRO A 283 12.91 28.61 -13.92
C PRO A 283 12.63 27.13 -14.22
N VAL A 284 11.72 26.84 -15.15
CA VAL A 284 11.39 25.48 -15.57
C VAL A 284 12.44 24.94 -16.53
N VAL A 285 12.92 25.78 -17.45
CA VAL A 285 14.05 25.45 -18.34
C VAL A 285 15.30 25.11 -17.54
N ASP A 286 15.61 25.91 -16.52
CA ASP A 286 16.78 25.70 -15.67
C ASP A 286 16.68 24.37 -14.89
N LYS A 287 15.48 24.01 -14.42
CA LYS A 287 15.22 22.73 -13.74
C LYS A 287 15.35 21.52 -14.68
N ILE A 288 14.87 21.65 -15.91
CA ILE A 288 15.00 20.60 -16.93
C ILE A 288 16.48 20.36 -17.23
N ARG A 289 17.26 21.43 -17.40
CA ARG A 289 18.71 21.35 -17.67
C ARG A 289 19.51 20.79 -16.51
N GLU A 290 19.10 21.05 -15.27
CA GLU A 290 19.71 20.46 -14.07
C GLU A 290 19.56 18.93 -14.07
N ILE A 291 18.39 18.43 -14.50
CA ILE A 291 18.12 16.98 -14.56
C ILE A 291 18.89 16.33 -15.72
N VAL A 292 18.88 16.97 -16.89
CA VAL A 292 19.52 16.42 -18.10
C VAL A 292 21.05 16.39 -17.97
N ASN A 293 21.66 17.45 -17.44
CA ASN A 293 23.13 17.52 -17.24
C ASN A 293 23.60 16.88 -15.92
N GLY A 294 22.70 16.48 -15.04
CA GLY A 294 23.01 15.81 -13.77
C GLY A 294 22.99 14.28 -13.86
N SER A 295 22.86 13.73 -15.08
CA SER A 295 22.75 12.30 -15.36
C SER A 295 24.02 11.70 -15.98
N ASP A 296 25.19 12.16 -15.52
CA ASP A 296 26.52 11.56 -15.78
C ASP A 296 26.97 10.68 -14.60
#